data_AF-A0A392RCK8-F1
#
_entry.id   AF-A0A392RCK8-F1
#
_cell.length_a   1.000
_cell.length_b   1.000
_cell.length_c   1.000
_cell.angle_alpha   90.00
_cell.angle_beta   90.00
_cell.angle_gamma   90.00
#
_symmetry.space_group_name_H-M   'P 1'
#
loop_
_entity.id
_entity.type
_entity.pdbx_description
1 polymer ?
#
loop_
_entity_poly.entity_id
_entity_poly.type
_entity_poly.pdbx_seq_one_letter_code
_entity_poly.pdbx_strand_id
1 'polypeptide(L)' 'PEGVHFIGNRIGKTVKVDKNTLFQERGKYARVCVEVELSKPLLAMFELKDLVYKVEYEGLHMLCRNCGRFGHYPEG' A
#
# COMPACT_ATOMS: atom_id res chain seq x y z
N PRO A 1 -3.27 -5.52 15.57
CA PRO A 1 -2.75 -6.03 14.27
C PRO A 1 -3.86 -6.44 13.28
N GLU A 2 -4.85 -7.23 13.73
CA GLU A 2 -5.92 -7.78 12.88
C GLU A 2 -6.71 -6.71 12.11
N GLY A 3 -7.08 -5.61 12.77
CA GLY A 3 -7.75 -4.48 12.09
C GLY A 3 -6.92 -3.85 10.97
N VAL A 4 -5.59 -3.79 11.12
CA VAL A 4 -4.69 -3.26 10.08
C VAL A 4 -4.57 -4.24 8.92
N HIS A 5 -4.56 -5.56 9.18
CA HIS A 5 -4.62 -6.58 8.13
C HIS A 5 -5.94 -6.51 7.34
N PHE A 6 -7.07 -6.30 8.03
CA PHE A 6 -8.37 -6.10 7.36
C PHE A 6 -8.34 -4.89 6.44
N ILE A 7 -7.80 -3.76 6.90
CA ILE A 7 -7.66 -2.54 6.09
C ILE A 7 -6.71 -2.79 4.91
N GLY A 8 -5.54 -3.40 5.15
CA GLY A 8 -4.59 -3.72 4.09
C GLY A 8 -5.24 -4.58 3.00
N ASN A 9 -6.01 -5.60 3.38
CA ASN A 9 -6.74 -6.49 2.47
C ASN A 9 -7.83 -5.79 1.64
N ARG A 10 -8.28 -4.60 2.04
CA ARG A 10 -9.16 -3.75 1.22
C ARG A 10 -8.42 -3.11 0.05
N ILE A 11 -7.11 -2.89 0.20
CA ILE A 11 -6.22 -2.26 -0.79
C ILE A 11 -5.58 -3.32 -1.70
N GLY A 12 -5.10 -4.42 -1.11
CA GLY A 12 -4.44 -5.54 -1.78
C GLY A 12 -4.10 -6.64 -0.79
N LYS A 13 -3.55 -7.76 -1.22
CA LYS A 13 -3.26 -8.87 -0.28
C LYS A 13 -2.16 -8.43 0.70
N THR A 14 -2.47 -8.35 1.99
CA THR A 14 -1.52 -7.91 3.01
C THR A 14 -0.37 -8.91 3.15
N VAL A 15 0.85 -8.42 2.99
CA VAL A 15 2.09 -9.19 3.16
C VAL A 15 2.69 -8.95 4.53
N LYS A 16 2.73 -7.68 4.95
CA LYS A 16 3.43 -7.26 6.16
C LYS A 16 2.86 -5.97 6.71
N VAL A 17 2.83 -5.83 8.02
CA VAL A 17 2.52 -4.57 8.70
C VAL A 17 3.82 -3.95 9.22
N ASP A 18 3.97 -2.64 9.06
CA ASP A 18 5.14 -1.91 9.58
C ASP A 18 5.24 -2.02 11.11
N LYS A 19 6.47 -2.06 11.65
CA LYS A 19 6.69 -2.23 13.09
C LYS A 19 6.08 -1.10 13.91
N ASN A 20 6.23 0.15 13.49
CA ASN A 20 5.67 1.30 14.22
C ASN A 20 4.14 1.26 14.21
N THR A 21 3.56 0.74 13.12
CA THR A 21 2.10 0.51 13.02
C THR A 21 1.66 -0.65 13.91
N LEU A 22 2.45 -1.72 14.00
CA LEU A 22 2.17 -2.87 14.88
C LEU A 22 2.20 -2.51 16.36
N PHE A 23 3.22 -1.77 16.79
CA PHE A 23 3.41 -1.35 18.18
C PHE A 23 2.64 -0.07 18.54
N GLN A 24 1.91 0.52 17.58
CA GLN A 24 1.17 1.76 17.75
C GLN A 24 2.05 2.93 18.26
N GLU A 25 3.34 2.92 17.91
CA GLU A 25 4.34 3.86 18.42
C GLU A 25 4.23 5.26 17.79
N ARG A 26 3.41 5.43 16.73
CA ARG A 26 3.13 6.73 16.09
C ARG A 26 1.76 6.78 15.42
N GLY A 27 0.89 7.67 15.87
CA GLY A 27 -0.53 7.72 15.50
C GLY A 27 -0.93 8.61 14.32
N LYS A 28 -0.06 8.84 13.32
CA LYS A 28 -0.42 9.71 12.18
C LYS A 28 -0.97 8.98 10.96
N TYR A 29 -0.49 7.75 10.71
CA TYR A 29 -0.92 6.91 9.60
C TYR A 29 -0.52 5.45 9.88
N ALA A 30 -1.24 4.51 9.27
CA ALA A 30 -0.89 3.10 9.27
C ALA A 30 -0.09 2.77 8.00
N ARG A 31 1.02 2.05 8.13
CA ARG A 31 1.85 1.62 7.01
C ARG A 31 1.78 0.10 6.87
N VAL A 32 1.42 -0.36 5.68
CA VAL A 32 1.20 -1.77 5.36
C VAL A 32 1.80 -2.07 3.99
N CYS A 33 2.42 -3.24 3.85
CA CYS A 33 2.89 -3.77 2.58
C CYS A 33 1.83 -4.73 2.04
N VAL A 34 1.38 -4.48 0.81
CA VAL A 34 0.33 -5.23 0.13
C VAL A 34 0.80 -5.64 -1.27
N GLU A 35 0.37 -6.82 -1.73
CA GLU A 35 0.45 -7.19 -3.14
C GLU A 35 -0.72 -6.53 -3.89
N VAL A 36 -0.40 -5.78 -4.95
CA VAL A 36 -1.38 -5.11 -5.81
C VAL A 36 -1.15 -5.48 -7.27
N GLU A 37 -2.24 -5.52 -8.03
CA GLU A 37 -2.18 -5.80 -9.46
C GLU A 37 -1.99 -4.50 -10.24
N LEU A 38 -0.82 -4.34 -10.87
CA LEU A 38 -0.46 -3.11 -11.60
C LEU A 38 -1.15 -2.97 -12.97
N SER A 39 -1.82 -4.04 -13.45
CA SER A 39 -2.65 -3.99 -14.67
C SER A 39 -3.94 -3.17 -14.45
N LYS A 40 -4.30 -2.91 -13.19
CA LYS A 40 -5.49 -2.18 -12.78
C LYS A 40 -5.10 -0.85 -12.13
N PRO A 41 -5.98 0.17 -12.20
CA PRO A 41 -5.79 1.40 -11.44
C PRO A 41 -5.66 1.11 -9.94
N LEU A 42 -4.69 1.76 -9.30
CA LEU A 42 -4.48 1.66 -7.87
C LEU A 42 -5.58 2.42 -7.10
N LEU A 43 -6.03 1.83 -5.98
CA LEU A 43 -7.04 2.43 -5.12
C LEU A 43 -6.46 3.66 -4.42
N ALA A 44 -6.93 4.86 -4.76
CA ALA A 44 -6.43 6.12 -4.18
C ALA A 44 -7.04 6.44 -2.80
N MET A 45 -8.27 5.99 -2.55
CA MET A 45 -8.98 6.19 -1.29
C MET A 45 -10.15 5.21 -1.18
N PHE A 46 -10.61 4.96 0.05
CA PHE A 46 -11.81 4.18 0.31
C PHE A 46 -12.55 4.70 1.54
N GLU A 47 -13.83 4.37 1.64
CA GLU A 47 -14.66 4.69 2.78
C GLU A 47 -14.78 3.51 3.73
N LEU A 48 -14.69 3.78 5.03
CA LEU A 48 -14.92 2.80 6.10
C LEU A 48 -15.54 3.51 7.29
N LYS A 49 -16.73 3.07 7.70
CA LYS A 49 -17.50 3.67 8.82
C LYS A 49 -17.67 5.20 8.64
N ASP A 50 -18.14 5.60 7.46
CA ASP A 50 -18.41 7.00 7.10
C ASP A 50 -17.16 7.91 7.11
N LEU A 51 -15.96 7.33 7.20
CA LEU A 51 -14.69 8.04 7.12
C LEU A 51 -13.96 7.67 5.83
N VAL A 52 -13.46 8.69 5.14
CA VAL A 52 -12.64 8.53 3.93
C VAL A 52 -11.18 8.39 4.32
N TYR A 53 -10.59 7.25 3.97
CA TYR A 53 -9.18 6.95 4.14
C TYR A 53 -8.45 7.13 2.81
N LYS A 54 -7.43 7.99 2.80
CA LYS A 54 -6.53 8.16 1.65
C LYS A 54 -5.45 7.09 1.67
N VAL A 55 -5.11 6.57 0.51
CA VAL A 55 -4.06 5.58 0.32
C VAL A 55 -2.90 6.25 -0.40
N GLU A 56 -1.72 6.20 0.22
CA GLU A 56 -0.48 6.65 -0.39
C GLU A 56 0.40 5.42 -0.69
N TYR A 57 0.86 5.33 -1.94
CA TYR A 57 1.74 4.26 -2.37
C TYR A 57 3.18 4.76 -2.42
N GLU A 58 4.03 4.10 -1.67
CA GLU A 58 5.45 4.42 -1.65
C GLU A 58 6.16 3.79 -2.84
N GLY A 59 7.13 4.53 -3.41
CA GLY A 59 8.02 3.98 -4.42
C GLY A 59 7.40 3.77 -5.79
N LEU A 60 6.17 4.23 -6.07
CA LEU A 60 5.59 4.12 -7.42
C LEU A 60 6.47 4.72 -8.52
N HIS A 61 7.26 5.74 -8.19
CA HIS A 61 8.24 6.35 -9.10
C HIS A 61 9.39 5.39 -9.49
N MET A 62 9.63 4.34 -8.71
CA MET A 62 10.61 3.28 -8.99
C MET A 62 10.03 2.16 -9.88
N LEU A 63 8.75 2.25 -10.26
CA LEU A 63 8.13 1.33 -11.18
C LEU A 63 8.56 1.65 -12.61
N CYS A 64 9.20 0.68 -13.25
CA CYS A 64 9.45 0.69 -14.68
C CYS A 64 8.14 0.73 -15.47
N ARG A 65 7.86 1.84 -16.16
CA ARG A 65 6.63 1.99 -16.96
C ARG A 65 6.53 0.99 -18.12
N ASN A 66 7.67 0.57 -18.68
CA ASN A 66 7.70 -0.38 -19.79
C ASN A 66 7.52 -1.83 -19.35
N CYS A 67 8.04 -2.19 -18.18
CA CYS A 67 8.17 -3.59 -17.76
C CYS A 67 7.37 -3.96 -16.50
N GLY A 68 6.77 -2.98 -15.81
CA GLY A 68 5.96 -3.20 -14.61
C GLY A 68 6.75 -3.73 -13.41
N ARG A 69 8.09 -3.66 -13.46
CA ARG A 69 8.99 -4.15 -12.39
C ARG A 69 9.50 -3.00 -11.54
N PHE A 70 9.54 -3.19 -10.23
CA PHE A 70 10.17 -2.26 -9.29
C PHE A 70 11.70 -2.31 -9.40
N GLY A 71 12.36 -1.15 -9.33
CA GLY A 71 13.83 -1.06 -9.31
C GLY A 71 14.51 -1.38 -10.64
N HIS A 72 13.73 -1.48 -11.71
CA HIS A 72 14.23 -1.70 -13.06
C HIS A 72 14.22 -0.38 -13.84
N TYR A 73 15.35 0.03 -14.36
CA TYR A 73 15.43 1.14 -15.30
C TYR A 73 15.28 0.57 -16.71
N PRO A 74 14.42 1.14 -17.58
CA PRO A 74 14.37 0.71 -18.97
C PRO A 74 15.71 1.05 -19.62
N GLU A 75 16.53 0.02 -19.81
CA GLU A 75 17.84 0.01 -20.48
C GLU A 75 18.95 0.74 -19.69
N GLY A 76 20.16 0.20 -19.48
CA GLY A 76 21.10 -0.35 -20.48
C GLY A 76 20.81 -1.68 -21.14
#